data_AF-F1KZH5-F1
#
_entry.id   AF-F1KZH5-F1
#
_cell.length_a   1.000
_cell.length_b   1.000
_cell.length_c   1.000
_cell.angle_alpha   90.00
_cell.angle_beta   90.00
_cell.angle_gamma   90.00
#
_symmetry.space_group_name_H-M   'P 1'
#
loop_
_entity.id
_entity.type
_entity.pdbx_description
1 polymer ?
#
loop_
_entity_poly.entity_id
_entity_poly.type
_entity_poly.pdbx_seq_one_letter_code
_entity_poly.pdbx_strand_id
1 'polypeptide(L)'
;MKYPQQFVSYDYRQPLQVAPEQRGVYELVIVDPPFLSDECIVKVAQSVRLLAKNAANTKVIICTGAVMQNLVERLFFAHRCAFKPTHEKNLANEFACFANYNTQIL
;
A
#
# COMPACT_ATOMS: atom_id res chain seq x y z
N MET A 1 -4.72 -0.32 -23.36
CA MET A 1 -3.99 -0.04 -22.10
C MET A 1 -3.02 1.11 -22.36
N LYS A 2 -2.97 2.13 -21.49
CA LYS A 2 -2.19 3.36 -21.76
C LYS A 2 -0.67 3.18 -21.62
N TYR A 3 -0.21 2.21 -20.83
CA TYR A 3 1.22 1.90 -20.60
C TYR A 3 1.48 0.39 -20.47
N PRO A 4 1.47 -0.38 -21.58
CA PRO A 4 1.51 -1.85 -21.52
C PRO A 4 2.81 -2.42 -20.96
N GLN A 5 3.93 -1.69 -21.05
CA GLN A 5 5.24 -2.13 -20.52
C GLN A 5 5.45 -1.77 -19.05
N GLN A 6 4.65 -0.85 -18.51
CA GLN A 6 4.72 -0.40 -17.11
C GLN A 6 3.55 -0.95 -16.28
N PHE A 7 2.77 -1.85 -16.87
CA PHE A 7 1.63 -2.47 -16.23
C PHE A 7 1.86 -3.97 -16.11
N VAL A 8 1.60 -4.50 -14.92
CA VAL A 8 1.61 -5.93 -14.64
C VAL A 8 0.23 -6.31 -14.13
N SER A 9 -0.38 -7.34 -14.73
CA SER A 9 -1.65 -7.87 -14.22
C SER A 9 -1.42 -8.46 -12.84
N TYR A 10 -2.25 -8.08 -11.87
CA TYR A 10 -2.13 -8.47 -10.47
C TYR A 10 -3.53 -8.66 -9.87
N ASP A 11 -3.72 -9.77 -9.16
CA ASP A 11 -4.93 -10.06 -8.39
C ASP A 11 -4.59 -10.08 -6.91
N TYR A 12 -5.08 -9.10 -6.15
CA TYR A 12 -4.84 -9.00 -4.71
C TYR A 12 -5.39 -10.22 -3.93
N ARG A 13 -6.34 -10.96 -4.49
CA ARG A 13 -6.87 -12.19 -3.87
C ARG A 13 -5.82 -13.31 -3.88
N GLN A 14 -4.82 -13.21 -4.76
CA GLN A 14 -3.69 -14.12 -4.89
C GLN A 14 -2.37 -13.38 -4.63
N PRO A 15 -2.16 -12.84 -3.42
CA PRO A 15 -1.10 -11.87 -3.15
C PRO A 15 0.31 -12.41 -3.29
N LEU A 16 0.48 -13.74 -3.34
CA LEU A 16 1.75 -14.42 -3.54
C LEU A 16 2.08 -14.65 -5.03
N GLN A 17 1.13 -14.44 -5.93
CA GLN A 17 1.30 -14.58 -7.39
C GLN A 17 1.82 -13.29 -8.03
N VAL A 18 2.76 -12.62 -7.36
CA VAL A 18 3.54 -11.53 -7.95
C VAL A 18 4.54 -12.13 -8.93
N ALA A 19 4.59 -11.57 -10.14
CA ALA A 19 5.51 -11.97 -11.19
C ALA A 19 6.96 -11.96 -10.68
N PRO A 20 7.79 -13.00 -10.97
CA PRO A 20 9.14 -13.12 -10.42
C PRO A 20 10.02 -11.89 -10.64
N GLU A 21 9.87 -11.22 -11.79
CA GLU A 21 10.65 -10.04 -12.20
C GLU A 21 10.34 -8.81 -11.34
N GLN A 22 9.20 -8.84 -10.64
CA GLN A 22 8.74 -7.74 -9.79
C GLN A 22 9.10 -7.96 -8.32
N ARG A 23 9.68 -9.10 -7.96
CA ARG A 23 10.01 -9.43 -6.57
C ARG A 23 11.34 -8.82 -6.17
N GLY A 24 11.38 -8.11 -5.05
CA GLY A 24 12.63 -7.61 -4.50
C GLY A 24 13.30 -6.50 -5.31
N VAL A 25 12.53 -5.71 -6.07
CA VAL A 25 13.10 -4.65 -6.94
C VAL A 25 12.71 -3.24 -6.50
N TYR A 26 11.72 -3.10 -5.61
CA TYR A 26 11.14 -1.81 -5.25
C TYR A 26 11.71 -1.22 -3.96
N GLU A 27 12.24 0.00 -4.04
CA GLU A 27 12.70 0.79 -2.89
C GLU A 27 11.58 1.62 -2.26
N LEU A 28 10.54 1.93 -3.03
CA LEU A 28 9.32 2.60 -2.60
C LEU A 28 8.12 1.85 -3.17
N VAL A 29 7.14 1.53 -2.33
CA VAL A 29 5.87 0.95 -2.73
C VAL A 29 4.73 1.84 -2.24
N ILE A 30 3.84 2.22 -3.14
CA ILE A 30 2.65 3.01 -2.83
C ILE A 30 1.43 2.11 -3.05
N VAL A 31 0.55 2.02 -2.06
CA VAL A 31 -0.65 1.18 -2.15
C VAL A 31 -1.91 1.93 -1.72
N ASP A 32 -3.00 1.61 -2.40
CA ASP A 32 -4.37 2.05 -2.08
C ASP A 32 -5.29 0.83 -2.13
N PRO A 33 -5.42 0.07 -1.03
CA PRO A 33 -6.18 -1.17 -1.00
C PRO A 33 -7.67 -0.93 -1.27
N PRO A 34 -8.33 -1.77 -2.10
CA PRO A 34 -9.70 -1.53 -2.55
C PRO A 34 -10.77 -1.71 -1.46
N PHE A 35 -10.46 -2.35 -0.33
CA PHE A 35 -11.43 -2.68 0.71
C PHE A 35 -10.94 -2.31 2.10
N LEU A 36 -11.86 -1.86 2.95
CA LEU A 36 -11.64 -1.57 4.36
C LEU A 36 -11.87 -2.84 5.20
N SER A 37 -11.08 -3.87 4.93
CA SER A 37 -11.13 -5.13 5.66
C SER A 37 -9.75 -5.63 6.03
N ASP A 38 -9.64 -6.28 7.18
CA ASP A 38 -8.39 -6.85 7.67
C ASP A 38 -7.77 -7.82 6.66
N GLU A 39 -8.59 -8.66 6.03
CA GLU A 39 -8.15 -9.59 4.98
C GLU A 39 -7.48 -8.85 3.82
N CYS A 40 -8.07 -7.74 3.35
CA CYS A 40 -7.53 -6.97 2.24
C CYS A 40 -6.16 -6.37 2.61
N ILE A 41 -6.06 -5.73 3.78
CA ILE A 41 -4.80 -5.13 4.24
C ILE A 41 -3.72 -6.20 4.45
N VAL A 42 -4.06 -7.37 5.02
CA VAL A 42 -3.12 -8.49 5.18
C VAL A 42 -2.61 -9.00 3.83
N LYS A 43 -3.50 -9.18 2.85
CA LYS A 43 -3.11 -9.64 1.50
C LYS A 43 -2.23 -8.61 0.78
N VAL A 44 -2.56 -7.33 0.88
CA VAL A 44 -1.71 -6.25 0.34
C VAL A 44 -0.35 -6.25 1.02
N ALA A 45 -0.28 -6.42 2.35
CA ALA A 45 0.99 -6.50 3.06
C ALA A 45 1.87 -7.68 2.58
N GLN A 46 1.27 -8.83 2.26
CA GLN A 46 1.98 -9.96 1.67
C GLN A 46 2.59 -9.60 0.30
N SER A 47 1.82 -8.94 -0.58
CA SER A 47 2.35 -8.50 -1.87
C SER A 47 3.44 -7.43 -1.73
N VAL A 48 3.25 -6.44 -0.86
CA VAL A 48 4.27 -5.40 -0.59
C VAL A 48 5.59 -6.03 -0.13
N ARG A 49 5.54 -7.04 0.75
CA ARG A 49 6.74 -7.77 1.20
C ARG A 49 7.47 -8.49 0.07
N LEU A 50 6.74 -9.02 -0.92
CA LEU A 50 7.35 -9.65 -2.09
C LEU A 50 7.96 -8.62 -3.04
N LEU A 51 7.31 -7.48 -3.22
CA LEU A 51 7.78 -6.39 -4.07
C LEU A 51 9.01 -5.68 -3.49
N ALA A 52 9.08 -5.57 -2.16
CA ALA A 52 10.10 -4.85 -1.43
C ALA A 52 11.52 -5.39 -1.69
N LYS A 53 12.42 -4.54 -2.19
CA LYS A 53 13.84 -4.84 -2.39
C LYS A 53 14.54 -5.29 -1.12
N ASN A 54 14.20 -4.68 0.01
CA ASN A 54 14.65 -5.10 1.33
C ASN A 54 13.56 -4.79 2.34
N ALA A 55 13.07 -5.80 3.05
CA ALA A 55 12.00 -5.66 4.03
C ALA A 55 12.31 -4.62 5.14
N ALA A 56 13.58 -4.39 5.47
CA ALA A 56 13.99 -3.43 6.49
C ALA A 56 14.02 -1.97 6.01
N ASN A 57 14.27 -1.74 4.71
CA ASN A 57 14.57 -0.39 4.18
C ASN A 57 13.61 0.08 3.08
N THR A 58 12.76 -0.80 2.54
CA THR A 58 11.77 -0.38 1.55
C THR A 58 10.77 0.57 2.18
N LYS A 59 10.67 1.76 1.59
CA LYS A 59 9.70 2.78 1.96
C LYS A 59 8.32 2.36 1.48
N VAL A 60 7.32 2.58 2.31
CA VAL A 60 5.92 2.26 1.99
C VAL A 60 5.07 3.47 2.29
N ILE A 61 4.20 3.82 1.35
CA ILE A 61 3.10 4.77 1.53
C ILE A 61 1.80 3.98 1.35
N ILE A 62 0.87 4.11 2.29
CA ILE A 62 -0.44 3.46 2.23
C ILE A 62 -1.51 4.53 2.37
N CYS A 63 -2.41 4.61 1.39
CA CYS A 63 -3.67 5.33 1.52
C CYS A 63 -4.77 4.30 1.77
N THR A 64 -5.58 4.49 2.81
CA THR A 64 -6.75 3.63 3.08
C THR A 64 -7.70 4.34 4.05
N GLY A 65 -8.80 3.69 4.43
CA GLY A 65 -9.73 4.22 5.42
C GLY A 65 -9.06 4.38 6.78
N ALA A 66 -9.32 5.49 7.47
CA ALA A 66 -8.75 5.80 8.79
C ALA A 66 -9.06 4.71 9.83
N VAL A 67 -10.18 4.00 9.68
CA VAL A 67 -10.56 2.84 10.50
C VAL A 67 -9.51 1.71 10.48
N MET A 68 -8.69 1.62 9.43
CA MET A 68 -7.64 0.59 9.29
C MET A 68 -6.32 0.97 9.97
N GLN A 69 -6.22 2.13 10.61
CA GLN A 69 -4.99 2.67 11.19
C GLN A 69 -4.22 1.64 12.04
N ASN A 70 -4.87 1.04 13.04
CA ASN A 70 -4.21 0.10 13.96
C ASN A 70 -3.56 -1.09 13.23
N LEU A 71 -4.20 -1.58 12.17
CA LEU A 71 -3.67 -2.70 11.39
C LEU A 71 -2.53 -2.26 10.47
N VAL A 72 -2.67 -1.09 9.85
CA VAL A 72 -1.63 -0.49 9.00
C VAL A 72 -0.35 -0.22 9.79
N GLU A 73 -0.47 0.40 10.96
CA GLU A 73 0.66 0.67 11.86
C GLU A 73 1.37 -0.62 12.25
N ARG A 74 0.62 -1.68 12.58
CA ARG A 74 1.17 -2.99 12.95
C ARG A 74 1.86 -3.74 11.81
N LEU A 75 1.26 -3.77 10.62
CA LEU A 75 1.76 -4.61 9.52
C LEU A 75 2.89 -3.96 8.74
N PHE A 76 2.88 -2.62 8.65
CA PHE A 76 3.82 -1.86 7.84
C PHE A 76 4.80 -1.03 8.65
N PHE A 77 4.67 -1.00 9.99
CA PHE A 77 5.42 -0.10 10.87
C PHE A 77 5.28 1.36 10.43
N ALA A 78 4.09 1.71 9.95
CA ALA A 78 3.77 3.02 9.43
C ALA A 78 3.20 3.92 10.52
N HIS A 79 3.24 5.23 10.29
CA HIS A 79 2.56 6.24 11.10
C HIS A 79 1.65 7.06 10.20
N ARG A 80 0.58 7.60 10.77
CA ARG A 80 -0.35 8.49 10.05
C ARG A 80 0.35 9.79 9.66
N CYS A 81 0.16 10.21 8.42
CA CYS A 81 0.69 11.44 7.85
C CYS A 81 -0.34 12.59 7.93
N ALA A 82 0.10 13.82 7.70
CA ALA A 82 -0.76 15.01 7.74
C ALA A 82 -1.66 15.14 6.50
N PHE A 83 -1.24 14.55 5.38
CA PHE A 83 -1.90 14.53 4.09
C PHE A 83 -3.23 13.80 4.19
N LYS A 84 -4.28 14.47 3.73
CA LYS A 84 -5.65 13.97 3.74
C LYS A 84 -6.07 13.66 2.30
N PRO A 85 -6.04 12.37 1.89
CA PRO A 85 -6.47 12.02 0.54
C PRO A 85 -7.96 12.34 0.34
N THR A 86 -8.26 12.94 -0.81
CA THR A 86 -9.64 13.25 -1.24
C THR A 86 -9.99 12.45 -2.48
N HIS A 87 -11.25 12.05 -2.59
CA HIS A 87 -11.77 11.33 -3.74
C HIS A 87 -12.65 12.27 -4.57
N GLU A 88 -12.59 12.13 -5.90
CA GLU A 88 -13.46 12.89 -6.82
C GLU A 88 -14.95 12.61 -6.52
N LYS A 89 -15.26 11.39 -6.09
CA LYS A 89 -16.58 10.98 -5.61
C LYS A 89 -16.59 11.01 -4.09
N ASN A 90 -17.63 11.58 -3.50
CA ASN A 90 -17.81 11.56 -2.04
C ASN A 90 -17.95 10.12 -1.55
N LEU A 91 -16.91 9.63 -0.87
CA LEU A 91 -16.97 8.40 -0.08
C LEU A 91 -17.35 8.76 1.35
N ALA A 92 -18.20 7.94 1.97
CA ALA A 92 -18.68 8.19 3.33
C ALA A 92 -17.59 7.96 4.40
N ASN A 93 -16.58 7.16 4.09
CA ASN A 93 -15.51 6.83 5.03
C ASN A 93 -14.43 7.92 5.04
N GLU A 94 -13.86 8.18 6.21
CA GLU A 94 -12.65 8.99 6.33
C GLU A 94 -11.46 8.18 5.80
N PHE A 95 -10.63 8.81 4.96
CA PHE A 95 -9.39 8.22 4.46
C PHE A 95 -8.17 8.96 5.03
N ALA A 96 -7.08 8.23 5.17
CA ALA A 96 -5.82 8.71 5.70
C ALA A 96 -4.64 8.15 4.90
N CYS A 97 -3.53 8.88 4.94
CA CYS A 97 -2.25 8.45 4.40
C CYS A 97 -1.34 8.02 5.55
N PHE A 98 -0.54 6.98 5.32
CA PHE A 98 0.42 6.42 6.27
C PHE A 98 1.76 6.18 5.59
N ALA A 99 2.86 6.33 6.32
CA ALA A 99 4.20 6.05 5.81
C ALA A 99 5.08 5.35 6.86
N ASN A 100 5.96 4.45 6.44
CA ASN A 100 6.92 3.77 7.34
C ASN A 100 8.28 4.48 7.46
N TYR A 101 8.37 5.71 6.97
CA TYR A 101 9.57 6.53 6.98
C TYR A 101 9.20 7.99 7.22
N ASN A 102 10.13 8.76 7.79
CA ASN A 102 9.90 10.17 8.04
C ASN A 102 9.71 10.94 6.72
N THR A 103 8.64 11.72 6.63
CA THR A 103 8.24 12.50 5.47
C THR A 103 7.91 13.91 5.93
N GLN A 104 8.43 14.92 5.22
CA GLN A 104 8.17 16.33 5.52
C GLN A 104 6.96 16.88 4.74
N ILE A 105 6.55 16.17 3.68
CA ILE A 105 5.60 16.67 2.67
C ILE A 105 4.25 15.94 2.78
N LEU A 106 4.24 14.73 3.34
CA LEU A 106 3.03 13.95 3.58
C LEU A 106 2.54 14.13 5.00
#